data_AF-A0A837HVA2-F1
#
_entry.id   AF-A0A837HVA2-F1
#
_cell.length_a   1.000
_cell.length_b   1.000
_cell.length_c   1.000
_cell.angle_alpha   90.00
_cell.angle_beta   90.00
_cell.angle_gamma   90.00
#
_symmetry.space_group_name_H-M   'P 1'
#
loop_
_entity.id
_entity.type
_entity.pdbx_description
1 polymer ?
#
loop_
_entity_poly.entity_id
_entity_poly.type
_entity_poly.pdbx_seq_one_letter_code
_entity_poly.pdbx_strand_id
1 'polypeptide(L)' 'MTSLKVAIDSEPLSGGHSVRGIGVMVREQIEAIRRLRYKDIKFDSFNFQSEDGIQKLEANHYDIVHYTYFFPYSLTL' A
#
# COMPACT_ATOMS: atom_id res chain seq x y z
N MET A 1 -12.57 -7.71 19.74
CA MET A 1 -12.18 -8.04 18.35
C MET A 1 -10.80 -7.45 18.10
N THR A 2 -9.85 -8.28 17.71
CA THR A 2 -8.52 -7.82 17.25
C THR A 2 -8.70 -7.11 15.92
N SER A 3 -8.10 -5.93 15.77
CA SER A 3 -8.17 -5.17 14.53
C SER A 3 -7.11 -5.69 13.56
N LEU A 4 -7.52 -6.00 12.32
CA LEU A 4 -6.66 -6.40 11.22
C LEU A 4 -5.73 -5.23 10.86
N LYS A 5 -4.43 -5.47 10.82
CA LYS A 5 -3.41 -4.49 10.41
C LYS A 5 -2.98 -4.75 8.98
N VAL A 6 -3.18 -3.77 8.11
CA VAL A 6 -2.87 -3.84 6.69
C VAL A 6 -1.88 -2.73 6.34
N ALA A 7 -0.81 -3.09 5.63
CA ALA A 7 0.11 -2.15 5.02
C ALA A 7 0.04 -2.24 3.49
N ILE A 8 0.07 -1.09 2.80
CA ILE A 8 0.25 -1.02 1.35
C ILE A 8 1.49 -0.19 0.99
N ASP A 9 2.23 -0.65 -0.01
CA ASP A 9 3.35 0.10 -0.56
C ASP A 9 2.85 1.35 -1.29
N SER A 10 3.37 2.51 -0.92
CA SER A 10 3.04 3.78 -1.55
C SER A 10 4.15 4.31 -2.46
N GLU A 11 5.21 3.53 -2.73
CA GLU A 11 6.28 3.90 -3.66
C GLU A 11 5.73 4.44 -5.01
N PRO A 12 4.71 3.80 -5.64
CA PRO A 12 4.21 4.27 -6.92
C PRO A 12 3.49 5.63 -6.89
N LEU A 13 3.20 6.18 -5.71
CA LEU A 13 2.70 7.54 -5.55
C LEU A 13 3.79 8.60 -5.73
N SER A 14 5.04 8.18 -5.93
CA SER A 14 6.19 9.04 -6.17
C SER A 14 6.74 8.89 -7.60
N GLY A 15 7.62 9.80 -8.01
CA GLY A 15 8.29 9.76 -9.32
C GLY A 15 7.35 9.82 -10.52
N GLY A 16 7.79 9.25 -11.65
CA GLY A 16 7.05 9.28 -12.92
C GLY A 16 5.80 8.37 -12.96
N HIS A 17 5.58 7.54 -11.94
CA HIS A 17 4.40 6.70 -11.79
C HIS A 17 3.24 7.41 -11.07
N SER A 18 3.55 8.42 -10.25
CA SER A 18 2.56 9.18 -9.44
C SER A 18 1.38 9.76 -10.24
N VAL A 19 1.58 10.06 -11.53
CA VAL A 19 0.59 10.70 -12.40
C VAL A 19 -0.02 9.77 -13.44
N ARG A 20 0.38 8.49 -13.51
CA ARG A 20 -0.08 7.56 -14.56
C ARG A 20 0.01 6.08 -14.15
N GLY A 21 -0.87 5.27 -14.74
CA GLY A 21 -0.83 3.82 -14.57
C GLY A 21 -0.94 3.43 -13.10
N ILE A 22 0.08 2.73 -12.60
CA ILE A 22 0.12 2.15 -11.25
C ILE A 22 -0.05 3.20 -10.14
N GLY A 23 0.54 4.40 -10.23
CA GLY A 23 0.40 5.40 -9.16
C GLY A 23 -1.01 5.94 -8.99
N VAL A 24 -1.76 6.09 -10.09
CA VAL A 24 -3.18 6.48 -10.04
C VAL A 24 -3.99 5.36 -9.40
N MET A 25 -3.77 4.11 -9.80
CA MET A 25 -4.47 2.95 -9.25
C MET A 25 -4.24 2.79 -7.74
N VAL A 26 -2.99 2.90 -7.28
CA VAL A 26 -2.63 2.84 -5.85
C VAL A 26 -3.28 3.97 -5.05
N ARG A 27 -3.33 5.19 -5.61
CA ARG A 27 -4.00 6.32 -4.96
C ARG A 27 -5.49 6.04 -4.76
N GLU A 28 -6.20 5.62 -5.81
CA GLU A 28 -7.63 5.33 -5.72
C GLU A 28 -7.91 4.17 -4.75
N GLN A 29 -7.05 3.14 -4.72
CA GLN A 29 -7.18 2.04 -3.77
C GLN A 29 -7.02 2.50 -2.31
N ILE A 30 -5.99 3.30 -2.02
CA ILE A 30 -5.77 3.89 -0.69
C ILE A 30 -6.98 4.75 -0.27
N GLU A 31 -7.48 5.59 -1.18
CA GLU A 31 -8.63 6.43 -0.89
C GLU A 31 -9.91 5.62 -0.66
N ALA A 32 -10.16 4.59 -1.46
CA ALA A 32 -11.31 3.71 -1.30
C ALA A 32 -11.31 3.03 0.07
N ILE A 33 -10.17 2.45 0.50
CA ILE A 33 -10.04 1.81 1.81
C ILE A 33 -10.30 2.81 2.94
N ARG A 34 -9.72 4.01 2.86
CA ARG A 34 -9.95 5.07 3.86
C ARG A 34 -11.40 5.53 3.91
N ARG A 35 -12.10 5.59 2.77
CA ARG A 35 -13.52 5.98 2.69
C ARG A 35 -14.45 4.94 3.34
N LEU A 36 -14.10 3.66 3.31
CA LEU A 36 -14.91 2.59 3.91
C LEU A 36 -14.92 2.63 5.44
N ARG A 37 -13.94 3.30 6.08
CA ARG A 37 -13.88 3.55 7.54
C ARG A 37 -14.12 2.30 8.40
N TYR A 38 -13.63 1.15 7.96
CA TYR A 38 -13.71 -0.09 8.73
C TYR A 38 -13.02 0.07 10.09
N LYS A 39 -13.80 -0.01 11.18
CA LYS A 39 -13.32 0.22 12.55
C LYS A 39 -12.40 -0.89 13.04
N ASP A 40 -12.49 -2.05 12.41
CA ASP A 40 -11.72 -3.26 12.65
C ASP A 40 -10.48 -3.34 11.77
N ILE A 41 -10.21 -2.37 10.88
CA ILE A 41 -9.00 -2.33 10.05
C ILE A 41 -8.13 -1.13 10.43
N LYS A 42 -6.88 -1.41 10.82
CA LYS A 42 -5.80 -0.43 10.91
C LYS A 42 -5.03 -0.45 9.60
N PHE A 43 -5.06 0.66 8.88
CA PHE A 43 -4.49 0.76 7.54
C PHE A 43 -3.34 1.76 7.51
N ASP A 44 -2.17 1.29 7.07
CA ASP A 44 -0.98 2.08 6.83
C ASP A 44 -0.64 2.11 5.34
N SER A 45 -0.20 3.26 4.84
CA SER A 45 0.33 3.42 3.48
C SER A 45 1.64 4.18 3.53
N PHE A 46 2.74 3.56 3.10
CA PHE A 46 4.08 4.16 3.12
C PHE A 46 4.99 3.48 2.10
N ASN A 47 6.10 4.12 1.74
CA ASN A 47 7.08 3.56 0.81
C ASN A 47 7.82 2.41 1.50
N PHE A 48 7.68 1.18 1.00
CA PHE A 48 8.34 0.01 1.59
C PHE A 48 9.84 -0.07 1.31
N GLN A 49 10.32 0.69 0.34
CA GLN A 49 11.72 0.71 -0.09
C GLN A 49 12.55 1.81 0.59
N SER A 50 11.92 2.74 1.32
CA SER A 50 12.67 3.71 2.13
C SER A 50 13.24 3.06 3.38
N GLU A 51 14.34 3.61 3.92
CA GLU A 51 14.95 3.12 5.15
C GLU A 51 13.95 3.06 6.31
N ASP A 52 13.20 4.15 6.52
CA ASP A 52 12.12 4.21 7.52
C ASP A 52 11.01 3.17 7.26
N GLY A 53 10.70 2.90 5.99
CA GLY A 53 9.67 1.95 5.59
C GLY A 53 10.06 0.51 5.90
N ILE A 54 11.30 0.14 5.59
CA ILE A 54 11.87 -1.17 5.92
C ILE A 54 11.85 -1.37 7.43
N GLN A 55 12.37 -0.40 8.20
CA GLN A 55 12.35 -0.48 9.66
C GLN A 55 10.92 -0.59 10.20
N LYS A 56 9.96 0.15 9.61
CA LYS A 56 8.55 0.08 10.03
C LYS A 56 7.94 -1.30 9.76
N LEU A 57 8.25 -1.95 8.63
CA LEU A 57 7.80 -3.31 8.33
C LEU A 57 8.41 -4.35 9.27
N GLU A 58 9.69 -4.23 9.59
CA GLU A 58 10.39 -5.17 10.49
C GLU A 58 9.94 -5.01 11.95
N ALA A 59 9.72 -3.78 12.39
CA ALA A 59 9.33 -3.48 13.77
C ALA A 59 7.84 -3.71 14.06
N ASN A 60 6.98 -3.73 13.04
CA ASN A 60 5.54 -3.88 13.22
C ASN A 60 5.02 -5.19 12.63
N HIS A 61 4.19 -5.89 13.40
CA HIS A 61 3.41 -7.00 12.86
C HIS A 61 2.21 -6.47 12.05
N TYR A 62 2.17 -6.83 10.77
CA TYR A 62 1.06 -6.65 9.85
C TYR A 62 0.47 -8.00 9.48
N ASP A 63 -0.86 -8.10 9.46
CA ASP A 63 -1.57 -9.30 9.02
C ASP A 63 -1.56 -9.43 7.49
N ILE A 64 -1.56 -8.28 6.79
CA ILE A 64 -1.48 -8.21 5.32
C ILE A 64 -0.49 -7.12 4.92
N VAL A 65 0.40 -7.45 3.98
CA VAL A 65 1.33 -6.52 3.34
C VAL A 65 1.11 -6.59 1.84
N HIS A 66 0.69 -5.50 1.22
CA HIS A 66 0.40 -5.42 -0.22
C HIS A 66 1.48 -4.62 -0.94
N TYR A 67 2.30 -5.32 -1.72
CA TYR A 67 3.27 -4.71 -2.63
C TYR A 67 2.57 -4.32 -3.93
N THR A 68 2.59 -3.03 -4.25
CA THR A 68 1.97 -2.50 -5.46
C THR A 68 2.96 -2.63 -6.61
N TYR A 69 3.00 -3.83 -7.21
CA TYR A 69 3.88 -4.13 -8.33
C TYR A 69 3.14 -4.10 -9.65
N PHE A 70 3.73 -3.46 -10.67
CA PHE A 70 3.25 -3.51 -12.04
C PHE A 70 4.24 -4.31 -12.88
N PHE A 71 3.83 -5.48 -13.38
CA PHE A 71 4.63 -6.26 -14.31
C PHE A 71 4.18 -5.99 -15.75
N PRO A 72 4.93 -5.21 -16.55
CA PRO A 72 4.50 -4.80 -17.88
C PRO A 72 4.39 -5.95 -18.90
N TYR A 73 4.90 -7.14 -18.57
CA TYR A 73 4.94 -8.30 -19.47
C TYR A 73 4.00 -9.45 -19.04
N SER A 74 3.17 -9.24 -18.03
CA SER A 74 2.11 -10.17 -17.63
C SER A 74 0.86 -9.37 -17.40
N LEU A 75 -0.21 -9.76 -18.08
CA LEU A 75 -1.55 -9.48 -17.60
C LEU A 75 -1.64 -10.11 -16.21
N THR A 76 -1.64 -9.27 -15.19
CA THR A 76 -2.02 -9.70 -13.84
C THR A 76 -3.55 -9.64 -13.80
N LEU A 77 -4.17 -10.79 -13.55
CA LEU A 77 -5.61 -10.96 -13.32
C LEU A 77 -5.97 -10.45 -11.92
#